data_AF-A0A936HRT6-F1
#
_entry.id   AF-A0A936HRT6-F1
#
_cell.length_a   1.000
_cell.length_b   1.000
_cell.length_c   1.000
_cell.angle_alpha   90.00
_cell.angle_beta   90.00
_cell.angle_gamma   90.00
#
_symmetry.space_group_name_H-M   'P 1'
#
loop_
_entity.id
_entity.type
_entity.pdbx_description
1 polymer ?
#
loop_
_entity_poly.entity_id
_entity_poly.type
_entity_poly.pdbx_seq_one_letter_code
_entity_poly.pdbx_strand_id
1 'polypeptide(L)'
;MRHIDPATIHHSESHRYLLSCVAPRPIAFAGTVDSDGRPNLAPFSFFNAFGANPPVVAFSPAFRGTDGSPKHTLLNVLATGEFTISVVSYSMVEQISLASCDFPEGVDEFVKAGFTKLESHKIKPFGVAESPMVMECKLLHHIPVGGGPGSANILIGEVVMFHLQESIFDGQYPSADRLDLVARMGGPLYCRASGPAVFTLAKPTHTGIGFDALPNHLLESTILTGNDLAKLAGVQQLPDVAAAQAFIATELANLPASLPDNLATELRVGTPNRAFQAFLAGRIGRDQWGESDTATLHHIIQQFLRKNDVANAWNCAIAQELLRHPEHHLAAIEQRDQQPNQ
;
A
#
# COMPACT_ATOMS: atom_id res chain seq x y z
N MET A 1 -15.13 9.03 -16.72
CA MET A 1 -15.05 9.16 -15.25
C MET A 1 -16.26 9.95 -14.76
N ARG A 2 -16.67 9.82 -13.49
CA ARG A 2 -17.73 10.66 -12.90
C ARG A 2 -17.10 11.96 -12.37
N HIS A 3 -17.69 13.11 -12.68
CA HIS A 3 -17.23 14.42 -12.22
C HIS A 3 -18.26 14.96 -11.22
N ILE A 4 -17.81 15.34 -10.02
CA ILE A 4 -18.66 15.82 -8.93
C ILE A 4 -17.99 17.05 -8.32
N ASP A 5 -18.68 18.18 -8.31
CA ASP A 5 -18.23 19.40 -7.64
C ASP A 5 -18.77 19.41 -6.20
N PRO A 6 -17.90 19.39 -5.16
CA PRO A 6 -18.32 19.48 -3.76
C PRO A 6 -19.23 20.68 -3.45
N ALA A 7 -19.13 21.78 -4.20
CA ALA A 7 -19.98 22.95 -4.02
C ALA A 7 -21.44 22.73 -4.45
N THR A 8 -21.71 21.67 -5.23
CA THR A 8 -23.03 21.37 -5.81
C THR A 8 -23.78 20.24 -5.09
N ILE A 9 -23.16 19.63 -4.08
CA ILE A 9 -23.72 18.50 -3.32
C ILE A 9 -23.87 18.83 -1.84
N HIS A 10 -24.71 18.07 -1.15
CA HIS A 10 -24.87 18.22 0.30
C HIS A 10 -23.58 17.83 1.04
N HIS A 11 -23.29 18.51 2.16
CA HIS A 11 -22.09 18.26 2.98
C HIS A 11 -21.93 16.78 3.37
N SER A 12 -23.01 16.09 3.73
CA SER A 12 -22.95 14.66 4.09
C SER A 12 -22.52 13.75 2.93
N GLU A 13 -22.85 14.12 1.69
CA GLU A 13 -22.41 13.39 0.50
C GLU A 13 -20.93 13.64 0.22
N SER A 14 -20.49 14.90 0.29
CA SER A 14 -19.07 15.27 0.16
C SER A 14 -18.22 14.55 1.21
N HIS A 15 -18.66 14.56 2.47
CA HIS A 15 -18.04 13.84 3.57
C HIS A 15 -17.95 12.33 3.30
N ARG A 16 -19.00 11.71 2.74
CA ARG A 16 -18.98 10.28 2.39
C ARG A 16 -17.95 9.97 1.30
N TYR A 17 -17.84 10.80 0.27
CA TYR A 17 -16.81 10.62 -0.76
C TYR A 17 -15.41 10.78 -0.17
N LEU A 18 -15.19 11.83 0.61
CA LEU A 18 -13.91 12.08 1.27
C LEU A 18 -13.47 10.89 2.15
N LEU A 19 -14.35 10.40 3.03
CA LEU A 19 -14.02 9.28 3.92
C LEU A 19 -13.91 7.93 3.21
N SER A 20 -14.56 7.76 2.06
CA SER A 20 -14.46 6.51 1.30
C SER A 20 -13.18 6.46 0.45
N CYS A 21 -12.69 7.61 0.01
CA CYS A 21 -11.53 7.71 -0.89
C CYS A 21 -10.22 8.05 -0.19
N VAL A 22 -10.26 8.73 0.96
CA VAL A 22 -9.10 8.92 1.84
C VAL A 22 -9.15 7.80 2.88
N ALA A 23 -8.72 6.60 2.48
CA ALA A 23 -8.75 5.39 3.30
C ALA A 23 -7.70 4.36 2.80
N PRO A 24 -7.24 3.41 3.63
CA PRO A 24 -7.51 3.27 5.07
C PRO A 24 -6.88 4.40 5.89
N ARG A 25 -7.59 4.92 6.90
CA ARG A 25 -7.07 5.97 7.79
C ARG A 25 -6.64 5.39 9.13
N PRO A 26 -5.44 5.70 9.63
CA PRO A 26 -5.08 5.32 10.99
C PRO A 26 -5.99 6.03 11.99
N ILE A 27 -6.09 5.47 13.20
CA ILE A 27 -6.95 5.99 14.26
C ILE A 27 -6.05 6.54 15.37
N ALA A 28 -6.18 7.83 15.66
CA ALA A 28 -5.66 8.43 16.87
C ALA A 28 -6.62 8.11 18.02
N PHE A 29 -6.23 7.25 18.95
CA PHE A 29 -6.99 7.06 20.18
C PHE A 29 -6.46 8.02 21.24
N ALA A 30 -7.09 9.18 21.34
CA ALA A 30 -6.52 10.34 22.02
C ALA A 30 -6.96 10.40 23.49
N GLY A 31 -5.98 10.33 24.39
CA GLY A 31 -6.17 10.59 25.82
C GLY A 31 -5.85 12.05 26.15
N THR A 32 -6.74 12.70 26.91
CA THR A 32 -6.62 14.11 27.30
C THR A 32 -7.10 14.30 28.74
N VAL A 33 -6.77 15.43 29.35
CA VAL A 33 -7.34 15.85 30.64
C VAL A 33 -7.84 17.29 30.57
N ASP A 34 -8.91 17.60 31.29
CA ASP A 34 -9.36 18.98 31.50
C ASP A 34 -8.43 19.74 32.47
N SER A 35 -8.73 21.02 32.74
CA SER A 35 -7.96 21.85 33.68
C SER A 35 -7.99 21.35 35.13
N ASP A 36 -9.01 20.57 35.50
CA ASP A 36 -9.17 19.96 36.82
C ASP A 36 -8.54 18.57 36.90
N GLY A 37 -7.95 18.08 35.81
CA GLY A 37 -7.32 16.76 35.72
C GLY A 37 -8.29 15.60 35.44
N ARG A 38 -9.55 15.87 35.06
CA ARG A 38 -10.49 14.81 34.69
C ARG A 38 -10.11 14.24 33.32
N PRO A 39 -10.00 12.90 33.20
CA PRO A 39 -9.60 12.25 31.95
C PRO A 39 -10.74 12.24 30.93
N ASN A 40 -10.36 12.28 29.65
CA ASN A 40 -11.22 12.05 28.50
C ASN A 40 -10.49 11.17 27.48
N LEU A 41 -11.20 10.23 26.85
CA LEU A 41 -10.65 9.34 25.82
C LEU A 41 -11.58 9.24 24.60
N ALA A 42 -11.05 9.50 23.39
CA ALA A 42 -11.85 9.43 22.17
C ALA A 42 -11.04 9.06 20.91
N PRO A 43 -11.63 8.30 19.96
CA PRO A 43 -10.96 7.96 18.70
C PRO A 43 -11.20 8.98 17.58
N PHE A 44 -10.16 9.26 16.79
CA PHE A 44 -10.18 10.19 15.65
C PHE A 44 -9.50 9.57 14.42
N SER A 45 -10.22 9.49 13.30
CA SER A 45 -9.64 8.96 12.04
C SER A 45 -9.06 10.02 11.09
N PHE A 46 -9.16 11.31 11.44
CA PHE A 46 -8.41 12.36 10.78
C PHE A 46 -7.07 12.50 11.50
N PHE A 47 -6.15 11.57 11.22
CA PHE A 47 -4.87 11.42 11.92
C PHE A 47 -3.77 10.97 10.96
N ASN A 48 -2.54 11.47 11.14
CA ASN A 48 -1.33 10.95 10.49
C ASN A 48 -0.03 11.41 11.20
N ALA A 49 1.11 10.88 10.78
CA ALA A 49 2.44 11.41 11.08
C ALA A 49 2.85 12.50 10.07
N PHE A 50 3.57 13.53 10.54
CA PHE A 50 3.89 14.74 9.76
C PHE A 50 5.37 15.16 9.81
N GLY A 51 6.19 14.53 10.65
CA GLY A 51 7.61 14.82 10.74
C GLY A 51 8.36 13.76 11.54
N ALA A 52 9.65 13.61 11.25
CA ALA A 52 10.55 12.68 11.96
C ALA A 52 11.68 13.37 12.73
N ASN A 53 11.92 14.67 12.50
CA ASN A 53 12.92 15.45 13.22
C ASN A 53 12.45 16.93 13.37
N PRO A 54 11.72 17.27 14.45
CA PRO A 54 11.28 16.38 15.53
C PRO A 54 10.15 15.41 15.08
N PRO A 55 9.89 14.33 15.83
CA PRO A 55 8.76 13.45 15.56
C PRO A 55 7.43 14.19 15.80
N VAL A 56 6.60 14.30 14.77
CA VAL A 56 5.36 15.10 14.81
C VAL A 56 4.19 14.27 14.30
N VAL A 57 3.07 14.37 15.02
CA VAL A 57 1.78 13.83 14.61
C VAL A 57 0.73 14.94 14.56
N ALA A 58 -0.32 14.74 13.76
CA ALA A 58 -1.48 15.62 13.82
C ALA A 58 -2.78 14.85 13.74
N PHE A 59 -3.78 15.31 14.49
CA PHE A 59 -5.14 14.79 14.42
C PHE A 59 -6.16 15.93 14.46
N SER A 60 -7.39 15.67 13.98
CA SER A 60 -8.42 16.71 13.87
C SER A 60 -9.74 16.33 14.55
N PRO A 61 -9.97 16.74 15.81
CA PRO A 61 -11.30 16.74 16.41
C PRO A 61 -12.19 17.78 15.73
N ALA A 62 -13.01 17.33 14.78
CA ALA A 62 -13.99 18.20 14.13
C ALA A 62 -15.03 18.70 15.14
N PHE A 63 -15.58 19.89 14.89
CA PHE A 63 -16.80 20.33 15.55
C PHE A 63 -17.91 19.33 15.33
N ARG A 64 -18.79 19.18 16.32
CA ARG A 64 -19.92 18.25 16.22
C ARG A 64 -20.76 18.59 15.00
N GLY A 65 -21.10 17.57 14.21
CA GLY A 65 -21.94 17.76 13.03
C GLY A 65 -23.40 18.12 13.38
N THR A 66 -23.83 17.85 14.62
CA THR A 66 -25.19 18.07 15.11
C THR A 66 -25.45 19.53 15.46
N ASP A 67 -24.58 20.16 16.26
CA ASP A 67 -24.78 21.50 16.80
C ASP A 67 -23.59 22.45 16.60
N GLY A 68 -22.48 21.98 16.01
CA GLY A 68 -21.27 22.77 15.80
C GLY A 68 -20.42 23.01 17.06
N SER A 69 -20.76 22.40 18.19
CA SER A 69 -19.98 22.57 19.43
C SER A 69 -18.61 21.86 19.36
N PRO A 70 -17.60 22.34 20.11
CA PRO A 70 -16.32 21.67 20.23
C PRO A 70 -16.43 20.35 21.00
N LYS A 71 -15.60 19.37 20.64
CA LYS A 71 -15.43 18.13 21.41
C LYS A 71 -14.57 18.37 22.65
N HIS A 72 -14.80 17.60 23.71
CA HIS A 72 -14.00 17.69 24.96
C HIS A 72 -12.50 17.58 24.70
N THR A 73 -12.06 16.67 23.84
CA THR A 73 -10.65 16.53 23.44
C THR A 73 -10.04 17.84 22.92
N LEU A 74 -10.78 18.60 22.09
CA LEU A 74 -10.29 19.89 21.58
C LEU A 74 -10.14 20.90 22.72
N LEU A 75 -11.16 21.02 23.57
CA LEU A 75 -11.14 21.93 24.73
C LEU A 75 -9.97 21.61 25.66
N ASN A 76 -9.79 20.33 25.98
CA ASN A 76 -8.73 19.85 26.86
C ASN A 76 -7.33 20.15 26.30
N VAL A 77 -7.10 19.88 25.01
CA VAL A 77 -5.79 20.14 24.39
C VAL A 77 -5.49 21.64 24.32
N LEU A 78 -6.49 22.49 24.04
CA LEU A 78 -6.28 23.94 24.06
C LEU A 78 -6.03 24.49 25.47
N ALA A 79 -6.63 23.89 26.49
CA ALA A 79 -6.44 24.30 27.88
C ALA A 79 -5.09 23.84 28.46
N THR A 80 -4.61 22.64 28.09
CA THR A 80 -3.46 21.99 28.73
C THR A 80 -2.21 21.96 27.86
N GLY A 81 -2.35 22.02 26.53
CA GLY A 81 -1.26 21.85 25.58
C GLY A 81 -0.72 20.43 25.49
N GLU A 82 -1.42 19.43 26.05
CA GLU A 82 -0.91 18.06 26.19
C GLU A 82 -1.96 17.03 25.77
N PHE A 83 -1.51 15.93 25.17
CA PHE A 83 -2.35 14.76 24.86
C PHE A 83 -1.50 13.50 24.66
N THR A 84 -2.12 12.34 24.81
CA THR A 84 -1.54 11.06 24.36
C THR A 84 -2.23 10.60 23.08
N ILE A 85 -1.50 9.87 22.23
CA ILE A 85 -2.09 9.08 21.14
C ILE A 85 -1.72 7.62 21.35
N SER A 86 -2.72 6.78 21.64
CA SER A 86 -2.60 5.33 21.60
C SER A 86 -2.95 4.83 20.20
N VAL A 87 -2.13 3.91 19.65
CA VAL A 87 -2.47 3.22 18.40
C VAL A 87 -3.52 2.14 18.67
N VAL A 88 -4.23 1.73 17.61
CA VAL A 88 -5.36 0.81 17.74
C VAL A 88 -5.02 -0.54 17.14
N SER A 89 -4.98 -1.59 17.96
CA SER A 89 -4.87 -2.98 17.48
C SER A 89 -6.25 -3.63 17.28
N TYR A 90 -6.29 -4.75 16.57
CA TYR A 90 -7.54 -5.48 16.30
C TYR A 90 -8.25 -5.97 17.57
N SER A 91 -7.50 -6.31 18.61
CA SER A 91 -8.05 -6.84 19.86
C SER A 91 -8.91 -5.85 20.65
N MET A 92 -8.86 -4.55 20.34
CA MET A 92 -9.53 -3.48 21.09
C MET A 92 -10.61 -2.72 20.29
N VAL A 93 -10.96 -3.16 19.08
CA VAL A 93 -11.83 -2.41 18.14
C VAL A 93 -13.22 -2.14 18.72
N GLU A 94 -13.85 -3.13 19.37
CA GLU A 94 -15.18 -2.97 19.95
C GLU A 94 -15.19 -2.00 21.14
N GLN A 95 -14.15 -2.03 21.98
CA GLN A 95 -13.98 -1.08 23.08
C GLN A 95 -13.79 0.35 22.56
N ILE A 96 -13.06 0.52 21.46
CA ILE A 96 -12.91 1.82 20.80
C ILE A 96 -14.23 2.30 20.21
N SER A 97 -15.01 1.41 19.62
CA SER A 97 -16.36 1.74 19.13
C SER A 97 -17.22 2.28 20.28
N LEU A 98 -17.18 1.64 21.45
CA LEU A 98 -17.88 2.10 22.65
C LEU A 98 -17.33 3.44 23.17
N ALA A 99 -16.01 3.65 23.18
CA ALA A 99 -15.39 4.92 23.56
C ALA A 99 -15.74 6.09 22.60
N SER A 100 -16.28 5.79 21.41
CA SER A 100 -16.72 6.83 20.46
C SER A 100 -18.13 7.38 20.72
N CYS A 101 -18.87 6.78 21.66
CA CYS A 101 -20.17 7.28 22.08
C CYS A 101 -20.06 8.70 22.68
N ASP A 102 -21.11 9.51 22.50
CA ASP A 102 -21.13 10.88 22.99
C ASP A 102 -21.51 10.91 24.48
N PHE A 103 -20.55 10.58 25.34
CA PHE A 103 -20.74 10.67 26.78
C PHE A 103 -20.80 12.13 27.24
N PRO A 104 -21.63 12.44 28.26
CA PRO A 104 -21.67 13.78 28.86
C PRO A 104 -20.32 14.22 29.44
N GLU A 105 -20.14 15.53 29.58
CA GLU A 105 -18.99 16.12 30.25
C GLU A 105 -18.76 15.53 31.66
N GLY A 106 -17.50 15.29 32.02
CA GLY A 106 -17.09 14.72 33.30
C GLY A 106 -17.21 13.19 33.39
N VAL A 107 -17.72 12.51 32.36
CA VAL A 107 -17.68 11.05 32.28
C VAL A 107 -16.30 10.59 31.80
N ASP A 108 -15.73 9.62 32.50
CA ASP A 108 -14.45 9.00 32.16
C ASP A 108 -14.63 7.85 31.17
N GLU A 109 -14.28 8.06 29.90
CA GLU A 109 -14.45 7.04 28.87
C GLU A 109 -13.48 5.85 29.02
N PHE A 110 -12.37 5.98 29.75
CA PHE A 110 -11.52 4.81 30.08
C PHE A 110 -12.35 3.79 30.85
N VAL A 111 -13.08 4.24 31.87
CA VAL A 111 -13.94 3.36 32.69
C VAL A 111 -15.11 2.83 31.86
N LYS A 112 -15.76 3.68 31.04
CA LYS A 112 -16.93 3.26 30.24
C LYS A 112 -16.58 2.23 29.17
N ALA A 113 -15.40 2.34 28.56
CA ALA A 113 -14.95 1.42 27.52
C ALA A 113 -14.06 0.27 28.04
N GLY A 114 -13.77 0.24 29.34
CA GLY A 114 -13.00 -0.83 29.98
C GLY A 114 -11.50 -0.79 29.66
N PHE A 115 -10.92 0.40 29.52
CA PHE A 115 -9.48 0.60 29.31
C PHE A 115 -8.76 0.96 30.61
N THR A 116 -7.54 0.46 30.74
CA THR A 116 -6.65 0.80 31.84
C THR A 116 -5.84 2.03 31.48
N LYS A 117 -5.85 3.04 32.38
CA LYS A 117 -5.03 4.24 32.21
C LYS A 117 -3.55 3.91 32.40
N LEU A 118 -2.74 4.29 31.41
CA LEU A 118 -1.29 4.30 31.48
C LEU A 118 -0.83 5.72 31.89
N GLU A 119 -0.10 5.83 32.99
CA GLU A 119 0.49 7.11 33.41
C GLU A 119 1.59 7.55 32.45
N SER A 120 1.59 8.84 32.11
CA SER A 120 2.58 9.47 31.26
C SER A 120 3.82 9.90 32.06
N HIS A 121 4.98 9.96 31.41
CA HIS A 121 6.26 10.35 32.01
C HIS A 121 6.60 11.85 31.85
N LYS A 122 6.09 12.50 30.80
CA LYS A 122 6.44 13.87 30.39
C LYS A 122 5.26 14.84 30.37
N ILE A 123 4.03 14.31 30.43
CA ILE A 123 2.77 15.07 30.35
C ILE A 123 1.73 14.54 31.35
N LYS A 124 0.61 15.24 31.54
CA LYS A 124 -0.48 14.84 32.45
C LYS A 124 -1.48 13.82 31.88
N PRO A 125 -1.89 13.87 30.60
CA PRO A 125 -2.88 12.94 30.06
C PRO A 125 -2.46 11.47 30.14
N PHE A 126 -3.43 10.58 30.31
CA PHE A 126 -3.20 9.13 30.36
C PHE A 126 -3.19 8.52 28.96
N GLY A 127 -2.33 7.51 28.75
CA GLY A 127 -2.41 6.60 27.62
C GLY A 127 -3.34 5.42 27.90
N VAL A 128 -3.51 4.54 26.91
CA VAL A 128 -4.22 3.26 27.05
C VAL A 128 -3.21 2.13 27.22
N ALA A 129 -3.23 1.43 28.35
CA ALA A 129 -2.23 0.39 28.66
C ALA A 129 -2.35 -0.84 27.74
N GLU A 130 -3.55 -1.13 27.25
CA GLU A 130 -3.82 -2.20 26.29
C GLU A 130 -3.24 -1.89 24.89
N SER A 131 -2.87 -0.63 24.62
CA SER A 131 -2.28 -0.23 23.34
C SER A 131 -0.87 -0.77 23.19
N PRO A 132 -0.51 -1.35 22.02
CA PRO A 132 0.85 -1.78 21.75
C PRO A 132 1.87 -0.62 21.69
N MET A 133 1.38 0.60 21.40
CA MET A 133 2.18 1.80 21.34
C MET A 133 1.41 3.02 21.83
N VAL A 134 2.04 3.86 22.64
CA VAL A 134 1.50 5.16 23.09
C VAL A 134 2.52 6.26 22.83
N MET A 135 2.04 7.39 22.32
CA MET A 135 2.83 8.60 22.12
C MET A 135 2.37 9.67 23.12
N GLU A 136 3.28 10.20 23.92
CA GLU A 136 3.03 11.43 24.67
C GLU A 136 3.33 12.63 23.79
N CYS A 137 2.40 13.58 23.69
CA CYS A 137 2.49 14.69 22.77
C CYS A 137 2.30 16.05 23.47
N LYS A 138 3.08 17.04 23.04
CA LYS A 138 2.88 18.46 23.36
C LYS A 138 2.40 19.22 22.14
N LEU A 139 1.38 20.05 22.31
CA LEU A 139 0.79 20.85 21.24
C LEU A 139 1.82 21.85 20.71
N LEU A 140 2.05 21.82 19.40
CA LEU A 140 2.83 22.82 18.68
C LEU A 140 1.91 23.88 18.07
N HIS A 141 0.88 23.43 17.35
CA HIS A 141 -0.03 24.32 16.63
C HIS A 141 -1.48 23.81 16.66
N HIS A 142 -2.41 24.75 16.74
CA HIS A 142 -3.83 24.54 16.44
C HIS A 142 -4.19 25.38 15.21
N ILE A 143 -4.73 24.72 14.18
CA ILE A 143 -5.18 25.36 12.95
C ILE A 143 -6.67 25.07 12.77
N PRO A 144 -7.56 26.03 13.08
CA PRO A 144 -8.99 25.90 12.78
C PRO A 144 -9.22 26.08 11.27
N VAL A 145 -10.02 25.20 10.68
CA VAL A 145 -10.36 25.24 9.24
C VAL A 145 -11.87 25.17 9.06
N GLY A 146 -12.44 26.25 8.51
CA GLY A 146 -13.88 26.41 8.37
C GLY A 146 -14.49 27.21 9.53
N GLY A 147 -15.71 26.88 9.92
CA GLY A 147 -16.44 27.59 10.99
C GLY A 147 -17.86 27.10 11.27
N GLY A 148 -18.38 26.14 10.50
CA GLY A 148 -19.68 25.50 10.74
C GLY A 148 -19.58 24.09 11.34
N PRO A 149 -20.71 23.41 11.57
CA PRO A 149 -20.75 22.01 12.01
C PRO A 149 -19.88 21.10 11.14
N GLY A 150 -19.08 20.23 11.76
CA GLY A 150 -18.14 19.34 11.08
C GLY A 150 -16.83 19.99 10.61
N SER A 151 -16.62 21.29 10.85
CA SER A 151 -15.36 21.97 10.52
C SER A 151 -14.18 21.39 11.29
N ALA A 152 -13.01 21.42 10.67
CA ALA A 152 -11.80 20.76 11.17
C ALA A 152 -11.05 21.65 12.17
N ASN A 153 -10.36 21.01 13.11
CA ASN A 153 -9.44 21.65 14.05
C ASN A 153 -8.16 20.84 14.05
N ILE A 154 -7.18 21.23 13.25
CA ILE A 154 -5.95 20.45 13.11
C ILE A 154 -5.07 20.74 14.32
N LEU A 155 -4.87 19.72 15.15
CA LEU A 155 -3.96 19.76 16.30
C LEU A 155 -2.66 19.07 15.89
N ILE A 156 -1.57 19.83 15.84
CA ILE A 156 -0.22 19.36 15.50
C ILE A 156 0.57 19.28 16.80
N GLY A 157 1.09 18.10 17.13
CA GLY A 157 1.88 17.90 18.34
C GLY A 157 3.21 17.22 18.10
N GLU A 158 4.22 17.63 18.87
CA GLU A 158 5.51 16.96 18.97
C GLU A 158 5.40 15.76 19.90
N VAL A 159 5.87 14.60 19.44
CA VAL A 159 5.98 13.41 20.28
C VAL A 159 7.19 13.55 21.20
N VAL A 160 6.96 13.64 22.50
CA VAL A 160 7.99 13.81 23.53
C VAL A 160 8.36 12.51 24.26
N MET A 161 7.57 11.45 24.07
CA MET A 161 7.86 10.09 24.56
C MET A 161 7.14 9.04 23.71
N PHE A 162 7.82 7.92 23.44
CA PHE A 162 7.21 6.70 22.91
C PHE A 162 7.19 5.63 24.01
N HIS A 163 6.04 4.98 24.17
CA HIS A 163 5.89 3.74 24.93
C HIS A 163 5.61 2.63 23.94
N LEU A 164 6.46 1.61 23.90
CA LEU A 164 6.38 0.52 22.93
C LEU A 164 6.40 -0.79 23.70
N GLN A 165 5.41 -1.66 23.49
CA GLN A 165 5.45 -3.00 24.06
C GLN A 165 6.52 -3.83 23.36
N GLU A 166 7.37 -4.53 24.11
CA GLU A 166 8.43 -5.38 23.54
C GLU A 166 7.88 -6.44 22.56
N SER A 167 6.65 -6.90 22.78
CA SER A 167 5.97 -7.91 21.96
C SER A 167 5.83 -7.53 20.49
N ILE A 168 5.84 -6.23 20.14
CA ILE A 168 5.63 -5.76 18.76
C ILE A 168 6.87 -5.83 17.89
N PHE A 169 8.05 -6.00 18.47
CA PHE A 169 9.31 -5.95 17.75
C PHE A 169 9.63 -7.28 17.07
N ASP A 170 9.98 -7.22 15.78
CA ASP A 170 10.58 -8.33 15.04
C ASP A 170 11.98 -7.90 14.57
N GLY A 171 13.00 -8.25 15.36
CA GLY A 171 14.33 -7.68 15.22
C GLY A 171 14.41 -6.25 15.78
N GLN A 172 14.92 -5.30 14.99
CA GLN A 172 15.13 -3.92 15.45
C GLN A 172 13.90 -3.03 15.35
N TYR A 173 12.85 -3.46 14.63
CA TYR A 173 11.70 -2.63 14.30
C TYR A 173 10.38 -3.31 14.69
N PRO A 174 9.35 -2.53 15.06
CA PRO A 174 7.99 -3.05 15.15
C PRO A 174 7.54 -3.68 13.82
N SER A 175 6.92 -4.85 13.88
CA SER A 175 6.35 -5.49 12.69
C SER A 175 4.85 -5.22 12.57
N ALA A 176 4.36 -5.13 11.33
CA ALA A 176 2.94 -4.91 11.07
C ALA A 176 2.07 -6.02 11.68
N ASP A 177 2.49 -7.28 11.56
CA ASP A 177 1.73 -8.43 12.05
C ASP A 177 1.59 -8.43 13.58
N ARG A 178 2.64 -8.01 14.30
CA ARG A 178 2.62 -7.97 15.78
C ARG A 178 1.93 -6.72 16.32
N LEU A 179 2.00 -5.60 15.60
CA LEU A 179 1.21 -4.40 15.91
C LEU A 179 -0.29 -4.64 15.71
N ASP A 180 -0.65 -5.44 14.69
CA ASP A 180 -2.02 -5.84 14.36
C ASP A 180 -3.00 -4.65 14.26
N LEU A 181 -2.55 -3.56 13.62
CA LEU A 181 -3.27 -2.30 13.63
C LEU A 181 -4.59 -2.37 12.86
N VAL A 182 -5.54 -1.57 13.30
CA VAL A 182 -6.80 -1.34 12.59
C VAL A 182 -6.92 0.10 12.13
N ALA A 183 -7.38 0.24 10.90
CA ALA A 183 -7.63 1.51 10.24
C ALA A 183 -9.12 1.69 9.91
N ARG A 184 -9.59 2.93 9.91
CA ARG A 184 -10.97 3.30 9.57
C ARG A 184 -11.13 3.48 8.06
N MET A 185 -12.21 2.93 7.50
CA MET A 185 -12.58 3.07 6.09
C MET A 185 -13.80 4.02 5.94
N GLY A 186 -14.41 4.05 4.75
CA GLY A 186 -15.70 4.70 4.53
C GLY A 186 -16.84 3.95 5.25
N GLY A 187 -17.80 4.70 5.80
CA GLY A 187 -18.94 4.12 6.52
C GLY A 187 -18.54 3.37 7.80
N PRO A 188 -19.16 2.21 8.10
CA PRO A 188 -18.85 1.41 9.29
C PRO A 188 -17.65 0.47 9.10
N LEU A 189 -16.99 0.50 7.95
CA LEU A 189 -15.95 -0.46 7.60
C LEU A 189 -14.61 -0.13 8.29
N TYR A 190 -13.87 -1.19 8.59
CA TYR A 190 -12.51 -1.16 9.13
C TYR A 190 -11.60 -2.08 8.31
N CYS A 191 -10.30 -1.79 8.31
CA CYS A 191 -9.26 -2.60 7.69
C CYS A 191 -8.29 -3.07 8.78
N ARG A 192 -8.02 -4.38 8.85
CA ARG A 192 -6.98 -4.96 9.70
C ARG A 192 -5.69 -5.05 8.89
N ALA A 193 -4.68 -4.28 9.28
CA ALA A 193 -3.40 -4.18 8.57
C ALA A 193 -2.41 -5.24 9.08
N SER A 194 -2.73 -6.52 8.83
CA SER A 194 -1.95 -7.69 9.29
C SER A 194 -2.09 -8.87 8.34
N GLY A 195 -1.12 -9.78 8.33
CA GLY A 195 -1.10 -11.02 7.58
C GLY A 195 -1.18 -10.81 6.07
N PRO A 196 -2.13 -11.43 5.35
CA PRO A 196 -2.17 -11.37 3.88
C PRO A 196 -2.48 -9.97 3.31
N ALA A 197 -2.89 -9.02 4.15
CA ALA A 197 -3.07 -7.62 3.75
C ALA A 197 -1.75 -6.85 3.64
N VAL A 198 -0.66 -7.38 4.22
CA VAL A 198 0.67 -6.75 4.24
C VAL A 198 1.58 -7.50 3.28
N PHE A 199 2.29 -6.76 2.43
CA PHE A 199 3.27 -7.32 1.50
C PHE A 199 4.53 -6.46 1.44
N THR A 200 5.67 -7.09 1.19
CA THR A 200 6.95 -6.41 1.02
C THR A 200 7.08 -5.89 -0.41
N LEU A 201 7.32 -4.59 -0.54
CA LEU A 201 7.72 -3.98 -1.80
C LEU A 201 9.12 -3.40 -1.63
N ALA A 202 10.09 -3.91 -2.39
CA ALA A 202 11.45 -3.41 -2.35
C ALA A 202 11.49 -1.97 -2.90
N LYS A 203 12.05 -1.04 -2.12
CA LYS A 203 12.31 0.31 -2.60
C LYS A 203 13.41 0.26 -3.67
N PRO A 204 13.27 0.96 -4.81
CA PRO A 204 14.36 1.11 -5.77
C PRO A 204 15.59 1.72 -5.11
N THR A 205 16.73 1.07 -5.26
CA THR A 205 18.05 1.54 -4.74
C THR A 205 18.88 2.28 -5.78
N HIS A 206 18.37 2.36 -7.01
CA HIS A 206 19.01 2.98 -8.16
C HIS A 206 17.97 3.75 -8.97
N THR A 207 18.45 4.57 -9.91
CA THR A 207 17.59 5.26 -10.86
C THR A 207 17.18 4.27 -11.95
N GLY A 208 15.89 4.01 -12.06
CA GLY A 208 15.35 3.20 -13.15
C GLY A 208 15.34 3.96 -14.47
N ILE A 209 15.26 3.23 -15.60
CA ILE A 209 15.17 3.82 -16.93
C ILE A 209 13.92 4.69 -17.15
N GLY A 210 12.83 4.47 -16.39
CA GLY A 210 11.57 5.21 -16.52
C GLY A 210 10.63 4.65 -17.61
N PHE A 211 9.37 5.10 -17.59
CA PHE A 211 8.34 4.66 -18.55
C PHE A 211 8.62 5.21 -19.96
N ASP A 212 9.21 6.38 -20.05
CA ASP A 212 9.57 7.08 -21.28
C ASP A 212 10.70 6.38 -22.07
N ALA A 213 11.46 5.50 -21.42
CA ALA A 213 12.44 4.63 -22.06
C ALA A 213 11.91 3.23 -22.41
N LEU A 214 10.65 2.91 -22.08
CA LEU A 214 10.06 1.62 -22.45
C LEU A 214 9.73 1.57 -23.95
N PRO A 215 10.02 0.45 -24.63
CA PRO A 215 9.57 0.22 -25.99
C PRO A 215 8.05 0.35 -26.15
N ASN A 216 7.59 0.92 -27.28
CA ASN A 216 6.17 1.19 -27.55
C ASN A 216 5.30 -0.07 -27.46
N HIS A 217 5.80 -1.23 -27.89
CA HIS A 217 5.02 -2.47 -27.85
C HIS A 217 4.66 -2.90 -26.43
N LEU A 218 5.44 -2.52 -25.42
CA LEU A 218 5.13 -2.76 -24.02
C LEU A 218 4.11 -1.74 -23.50
N LEU A 219 4.28 -0.46 -23.86
CA LEU A 219 3.39 0.63 -23.46
C LEU A 219 1.97 0.48 -24.02
N GLU A 220 1.86 -0.03 -25.24
CA GLU A 220 0.59 -0.25 -25.94
C GLU A 220 -0.07 -1.59 -25.56
N SER A 221 0.55 -2.36 -24.67
CA SER A 221 0.03 -3.65 -24.23
C SER A 221 -1.29 -3.51 -23.47
N THR A 222 -2.30 -4.27 -23.90
CA THR A 222 -3.57 -4.42 -23.16
C THR A 222 -3.49 -5.47 -22.04
N ILE A 223 -2.35 -6.17 -21.94
CA ILE A 223 -2.11 -7.25 -20.98
C ILE A 223 -1.24 -6.76 -19.82
N LEU A 224 -0.13 -6.07 -20.11
CA LEU A 224 0.79 -5.57 -19.10
C LEU A 224 0.14 -4.42 -18.33
N THR A 225 0.12 -4.54 -17.02
CA THR A 225 -0.42 -3.50 -16.14
C THR A 225 0.61 -2.41 -15.87
N GLY A 226 0.19 -1.27 -15.34
CA GLY A 226 1.13 -0.25 -14.87
C GLY A 226 2.15 -0.77 -13.84
N ASN A 227 1.78 -1.77 -13.02
CA ASN A 227 2.73 -2.41 -12.10
C ASN A 227 3.77 -3.26 -12.83
N ASP A 228 3.37 -3.96 -13.89
CA ASP A 228 4.28 -4.77 -14.71
C ASP A 228 5.29 -3.87 -15.43
N LEU A 229 4.78 -2.80 -16.05
CA LEU A 229 5.59 -1.80 -16.72
C LEU A 229 6.53 -1.06 -15.75
N ALA A 230 6.08 -0.76 -14.53
CA ALA A 230 6.92 -0.17 -13.50
C ALA A 230 8.07 -1.08 -13.06
N LYS A 231 7.85 -2.41 -13.00
CA LYS A 231 8.94 -3.37 -12.74
C LYS A 231 9.96 -3.39 -13.86
N LEU A 232 9.51 -3.35 -15.12
CA LEU A 232 10.39 -3.31 -16.29
C LEU A 232 11.17 -1.99 -16.34
N ALA A 233 10.50 -0.85 -16.15
CA ALA A 233 11.10 0.48 -16.11
C ALA A 233 12.02 0.71 -14.90
N GLY A 234 11.96 -0.17 -13.90
CA GLY A 234 12.77 -0.08 -12.68
C GLY A 234 14.22 -0.51 -12.84
N VAL A 235 14.62 -1.09 -13.98
CA VAL A 235 16.01 -1.50 -14.24
C VAL A 235 16.93 -0.29 -14.40
N GLN A 236 18.21 -0.42 -14.04
CA GLN A 236 19.19 0.68 -14.12
C GLN A 236 19.51 1.12 -15.55
N GLN A 237 19.51 0.17 -16.49
CA GLN A 237 19.77 0.40 -17.91
C GLN A 237 18.98 -0.61 -18.73
N LEU A 238 18.69 -0.26 -19.99
CA LEU A 238 18.04 -1.20 -20.91
C LEU A 238 18.90 -2.47 -21.05
N PRO A 239 18.31 -3.67 -20.91
CA PRO A 239 19.07 -4.90 -21.05
C PRO A 239 19.65 -5.07 -22.44
N ASP A 240 20.84 -5.67 -22.49
CA ASP A 240 21.55 -5.93 -23.73
C ASP A 240 20.83 -6.99 -24.57
N VAL A 241 20.71 -6.73 -25.86
CA VAL A 241 20.15 -7.66 -26.85
C VAL A 241 20.91 -8.99 -26.84
N ALA A 242 22.23 -8.97 -26.62
CA ALA A 242 23.05 -10.19 -26.57
C ALA A 242 22.61 -11.15 -25.44
N ALA A 243 22.19 -10.61 -24.29
CA ALA A 243 21.70 -11.42 -23.17
C ALA A 243 20.37 -12.10 -23.53
N ALA A 244 19.47 -11.37 -24.21
CA ALA A 244 18.21 -11.94 -24.70
C ALA A 244 18.45 -13.03 -25.75
N GLN A 245 19.39 -12.84 -26.68
CA GLN A 245 19.76 -13.86 -27.67
C GLN A 245 20.29 -15.13 -27.01
N ALA A 246 21.19 -15.00 -26.02
CA ALA A 246 21.72 -16.13 -25.26
C ALA A 246 20.62 -16.87 -24.47
N PHE A 247 19.69 -16.13 -23.88
CA PHE A 247 18.52 -16.69 -23.21
C PHE A 247 17.66 -17.51 -24.17
N ILE A 248 17.30 -16.94 -25.33
CA ILE A 248 16.49 -17.64 -26.34
C ILE A 248 17.20 -18.91 -26.82
N ALA A 249 18.50 -18.84 -27.12
CA ALA A 249 19.27 -20.01 -27.54
C ALA A 249 19.30 -21.11 -26.47
N THR A 250 19.41 -20.73 -25.19
CA THR A 250 19.38 -21.66 -24.05
C THR A 250 18.01 -22.33 -23.93
N GLU A 251 16.93 -21.57 -24.02
CA GLU A 251 15.57 -22.10 -23.94
C GLU A 251 15.22 -22.98 -25.14
N LEU A 252 15.73 -22.65 -26.34
CA LEU A 252 15.66 -23.53 -27.51
C LEU A 252 16.41 -24.84 -27.26
N ALA A 253 17.66 -24.80 -26.80
CA ALA A 253 18.45 -26.01 -26.52
C ALA A 253 17.76 -26.94 -25.48
N ASN A 254 17.01 -26.34 -24.55
CA ASN A 254 16.29 -27.05 -23.49
C ASN A 254 14.84 -27.41 -23.84
N LEU A 255 14.40 -27.26 -25.10
CA LEU A 255 13.06 -27.67 -25.50
C LEU A 255 12.83 -29.16 -25.20
N PRO A 256 11.71 -29.52 -24.55
CA PRO A 256 11.41 -30.91 -24.22
C PRO A 256 11.18 -31.77 -25.49
N ALA A 257 11.47 -33.07 -25.39
CA ALA A 257 11.28 -34.03 -26.49
C ALA A 257 9.81 -34.16 -26.94
N SER A 258 8.87 -33.91 -26.03
CA SER A 258 7.46 -33.67 -26.37
C SER A 258 7.09 -32.23 -26.01
N LEU A 259 6.54 -31.49 -26.98
CA LEU A 259 6.07 -30.13 -26.75
C LEU A 259 4.95 -30.13 -25.70
N PRO A 260 4.85 -29.11 -24.83
CA PRO A 260 3.77 -29.04 -23.86
C PRO A 260 2.41 -29.13 -24.55
N ASP A 261 1.53 -30.00 -24.06
CA ASP A 261 0.24 -30.29 -24.69
C ASP A 261 -0.64 -29.02 -24.90
N ASN A 262 -0.39 -27.95 -24.13
CA ASN A 262 -1.08 -26.67 -24.30
C ASN A 262 -0.34 -25.48 -23.62
N LEU A 263 0.05 -24.46 -24.39
CA LEU A 263 0.56 -23.17 -23.90
C LEU A 263 -0.35 -22.52 -22.85
N ALA A 264 -1.67 -22.63 -23.01
CA ALA A 264 -2.62 -22.13 -22.03
C ALA A 264 -2.52 -22.86 -20.66
N THR A 265 -2.08 -24.12 -20.64
CA THR A 265 -1.83 -24.86 -19.41
C THR A 265 -0.60 -24.33 -18.69
N GLU A 266 0.52 -24.09 -19.38
CA GLU A 266 1.73 -23.53 -18.75
C GLU A 266 1.52 -22.09 -18.26
N LEU A 267 0.75 -21.29 -19.03
CA LEU A 267 0.31 -19.96 -18.61
C LEU A 267 -0.62 -19.99 -17.37
N ARG A 268 -1.35 -21.09 -17.15
CA ARG A 268 -2.17 -21.31 -15.95
C ARG A 268 -1.36 -21.83 -14.77
N VAL A 269 -0.38 -22.70 -15.01
CA VAL A 269 0.44 -23.35 -13.96
C VAL A 269 1.52 -22.43 -13.40
N GLY A 270 1.90 -21.36 -14.11
CA GLY A 270 2.89 -20.40 -13.60
C GLY A 270 4.33 -20.82 -13.88
N THR A 271 4.58 -21.48 -15.02
CA THR A 271 5.89 -22.00 -15.45
C THR A 271 6.44 -21.18 -16.63
N PRO A 272 6.96 -19.95 -16.38
CA PRO A 272 7.24 -19.00 -17.44
C PRO A 272 8.28 -19.50 -18.46
N ASN A 273 9.34 -20.19 -18.02
CA ASN A 273 10.31 -20.79 -18.95
C ASN A 273 9.66 -21.83 -19.87
N ARG A 274 8.80 -22.72 -19.34
CA ARG A 274 8.10 -23.73 -20.16
C ARG A 274 7.09 -23.09 -21.10
N ALA A 275 6.39 -22.03 -20.68
CA ALA A 275 5.50 -21.27 -21.54
C ALA A 275 6.29 -20.59 -22.67
N PHE A 276 7.47 -20.03 -22.37
CA PHE A 276 8.36 -19.43 -23.37
C PHE A 276 8.93 -20.46 -24.34
N GLN A 277 9.36 -21.62 -23.85
CA GLN A 277 9.76 -22.78 -24.66
C GLN A 277 8.64 -23.23 -25.62
N ALA A 278 7.41 -23.38 -25.11
CA ALA A 278 6.26 -23.73 -25.94
C ALA A 278 5.99 -22.68 -27.03
N PHE A 279 6.10 -21.39 -26.67
CA PHE A 279 5.99 -20.28 -27.61
C PHE A 279 7.06 -20.37 -28.71
N LEU A 280 8.33 -20.52 -28.33
CA LEU A 280 9.44 -20.64 -29.28
C LEU A 280 9.28 -21.85 -30.21
N ALA A 281 8.88 -23.00 -29.68
CA ALA A 281 8.64 -24.19 -30.49
C ALA A 281 7.51 -24.01 -31.50
N GLY A 282 6.42 -23.33 -31.10
CA GLY A 282 5.30 -23.01 -31.99
C GLY A 282 5.66 -22.03 -33.11
N ARG A 283 6.80 -21.35 -33.02
CA ARG A 283 7.34 -20.41 -34.01
C ARG A 283 8.30 -21.06 -35.02
N ILE A 284 8.81 -22.27 -34.75
CA ILE A 284 9.71 -22.97 -35.68
C ILE A 284 9.00 -23.17 -37.03
N GLY A 285 9.63 -22.76 -38.12
CA GLY A 285 9.07 -22.82 -39.48
C GLY A 285 7.96 -21.81 -39.79
N ARG A 286 7.74 -20.78 -38.94
CA ARG A 286 6.78 -19.69 -39.20
C ARG A 286 7.49 -18.36 -39.43
N ASP A 287 7.25 -17.78 -40.61
CA ASP A 287 7.87 -16.49 -41.00
C ASP A 287 7.06 -15.27 -40.57
N GLN A 288 5.75 -15.41 -40.35
CA GLN A 288 4.86 -14.27 -40.06
C GLN A 288 4.57 -14.13 -38.57
N TRP A 289 4.68 -12.92 -38.04
CA TRP A 289 4.26 -12.55 -36.68
C TRP A 289 2.73 -12.45 -36.58
N GLY A 290 2.10 -13.28 -35.75
CA GLY A 290 0.65 -13.25 -35.54
C GLY A 290 0.24 -12.29 -34.42
N GLU A 291 -0.98 -11.76 -34.47
CA GLU A 291 -1.55 -10.92 -33.39
C GLU A 291 -1.56 -11.65 -32.03
N SER A 292 -1.75 -12.97 -32.03
CA SER A 292 -1.70 -13.81 -30.82
C SER A 292 -0.30 -13.97 -30.22
N ASP A 293 0.75 -13.73 -31.00
CA ASP A 293 2.14 -13.93 -30.56
C ASP A 293 2.54 -12.85 -29.53
N THR A 294 2.19 -11.59 -29.81
CA THR A 294 2.39 -10.46 -28.87
C THR A 294 1.63 -10.71 -27.57
N ALA A 295 0.35 -11.10 -27.66
CA ALA A 295 -0.45 -11.36 -26.48
C ALA A 295 0.15 -12.49 -25.60
N THR A 296 0.61 -13.55 -26.25
CA THR A 296 1.26 -14.69 -25.59
C THR A 296 2.53 -14.27 -24.86
N LEU A 297 3.42 -13.52 -25.52
CA LEU A 297 4.66 -13.04 -24.89
C LEU A 297 4.38 -12.11 -23.71
N HIS A 298 3.42 -11.21 -23.83
CA HIS A 298 3.05 -10.33 -22.73
C HIS A 298 2.53 -11.10 -21.51
N HIS A 299 1.79 -12.20 -21.70
CA HIS A 299 1.41 -13.10 -20.60
C HIS A 299 2.62 -13.83 -19.98
N ILE A 300 3.59 -14.25 -20.79
CA ILE A 300 4.83 -14.87 -20.31
C ILE A 300 5.65 -13.86 -19.48
N ILE A 301 5.78 -12.62 -19.97
CA ILE A 301 6.42 -11.50 -19.26
C ILE A 301 5.77 -11.30 -17.88
N GLN A 302 4.43 -11.25 -17.82
CA GLN A 302 3.74 -11.13 -16.52
C GLN A 302 4.07 -12.27 -15.56
N GLN A 303 4.21 -13.51 -16.05
CA GLN A 303 4.57 -14.63 -15.19
C GLN A 303 5.98 -14.49 -14.61
N PHE A 304 6.96 -14.07 -15.41
CA PHE A 304 8.30 -13.76 -14.92
C PHE A 304 8.26 -12.63 -13.86
N LEU A 305 7.52 -11.55 -14.14
CA LEU A 305 7.38 -10.41 -13.23
C LEU A 305 6.67 -10.77 -11.90
N ARG A 306 5.70 -11.69 -11.92
CA ARG A 306 5.05 -12.21 -10.69
C ARG A 306 6.03 -12.99 -9.81
N LYS A 307 7.05 -13.63 -10.41
CA LYS A 307 8.15 -14.29 -9.71
C LYS A 307 9.32 -13.36 -9.39
N ASN A 308 9.17 -12.06 -9.65
CA ASN A 308 10.22 -11.05 -9.50
C ASN A 308 11.47 -11.30 -10.37
N ASP A 309 11.31 -12.05 -11.47
CA ASP A 309 12.36 -12.31 -12.45
C ASP A 309 12.32 -11.27 -13.57
N VAL A 310 12.76 -10.06 -13.24
CA VAL A 310 12.74 -8.91 -14.15
C VAL A 310 13.70 -9.12 -15.34
N ALA A 311 14.79 -9.87 -15.15
CA ALA A 311 15.76 -10.14 -16.20
C ALA A 311 15.16 -10.97 -17.33
N ASN A 312 14.51 -12.10 -17.01
CA ASN A 312 13.89 -12.94 -18.04
C ASN A 312 12.62 -12.33 -18.62
N ALA A 313 11.90 -11.50 -17.85
CA ALA A 313 10.83 -10.68 -18.38
C ALA A 313 11.34 -9.75 -19.50
N TRP A 314 12.49 -9.09 -19.30
CA TRP A 314 13.13 -8.28 -20.33
C TRP A 314 13.65 -9.11 -21.51
N ASN A 315 14.22 -10.29 -21.26
CA ASN A 315 14.65 -11.17 -22.35
C ASN A 315 13.47 -11.54 -23.27
N CYS A 316 12.28 -11.80 -22.70
CA CYS A 316 11.06 -12.03 -23.48
C CYS A 316 10.59 -10.77 -24.23
N ALA A 317 10.69 -9.60 -23.62
CA ALA A 317 10.33 -8.33 -24.24
C ALA A 317 11.22 -8.00 -25.45
N ILE A 318 12.52 -8.29 -25.35
CA ILE A 318 13.49 -8.13 -26.45
C ILE A 318 13.30 -9.25 -27.50
N ALA A 319 12.98 -10.47 -27.07
CA ALA A 319 12.69 -11.59 -27.97
C ALA A 319 11.54 -11.27 -28.93
N GLN A 320 10.52 -10.52 -28.48
CA GLN A 320 9.44 -10.05 -29.35
C GLN A 320 9.99 -9.28 -30.57
N GLU A 321 10.87 -8.31 -30.33
CA GLU A 321 11.46 -7.51 -31.41
C GLU A 321 12.36 -8.38 -32.30
N LEU A 322 13.22 -9.23 -31.70
CA LEU A 322 14.10 -10.12 -32.47
C LEU A 322 13.34 -11.10 -33.36
N LEU A 323 12.24 -11.67 -32.88
CA LEU A 323 11.47 -12.70 -33.60
C LEU A 323 10.44 -12.11 -34.58
N ARG A 324 10.16 -10.81 -34.51
CA ARG A 324 9.28 -10.09 -35.44
C ARG A 324 9.98 -9.72 -36.75
N HIS A 325 11.30 -9.60 -36.72
CA HIS A 325 12.12 -9.15 -37.83
C HIS A 325 12.86 -10.33 -38.50
N PRO A 326 12.58 -10.65 -39.79
CA PRO A 326 13.20 -11.77 -40.50
C PRO A 326 14.73 -11.67 -40.57
N GLU A 327 15.29 -10.45 -40.63
CA GLU A 327 16.74 -10.22 -40.60
C GLU A 327 17.41 -10.58 -39.25
N HIS A 328 16.62 -10.80 -38.21
CA HIS A 328 17.04 -11.17 -36.87
C HIS A 328 16.57 -12.58 -36.48
N HIS A 329 16.07 -13.38 -37.44
CA HIS A 329 15.81 -14.79 -37.25
C HIS A 329 17.06 -15.44 -36.66
N LEU A 330 16.91 -16.01 -35.47
CA LEU A 330 18.04 -16.57 -34.75
C LEU A 330 18.50 -17.82 -35.51
N ALA A 331 19.80 -17.88 -35.82
CA ALA A 331 20.41 -19.06 -36.44
C ALA A 331 20.10 -20.37 -35.70
N ALA A 332 19.80 -20.31 -34.39
CA ALA A 332 19.36 -21.44 -33.59
C ALA A 332 17.95 -21.98 -33.95
N ILE A 333 17.04 -21.13 -34.44
CA ILE A 333 15.73 -21.56 -34.95
C ILE A 333 15.92 -22.25 -36.31
N GLU A 334 16.76 -21.69 -37.18
CA GLU A 334 17.07 -22.25 -38.50
C GLU A 334 17.84 -23.58 -38.42
N GLN A 335 18.83 -23.69 -37.53
CA GLN A 335 19.59 -24.93 -37.31
C GLN A 335 18.70 -26.08 -36.80
N ARG A 336 17.65 -25.78 -36.05
CA ARG A 336 16.71 -26.78 -35.55
C ARG A 336 15.66 -27.19 -36.59
N ASP A 337 15.26 -26.27 -37.47
CA ASP A 337 14.42 -26.59 -38.64
C ASP A 337 15.10 -27.64 -39.55
N GLN A 338 16.44 -27.60 -39.62
CA GLN A 338 17.26 -28.58 -40.34
C GLN A 338 17.46 -29.92 -39.59
N GLN A 339 17.01 -30.05 -38.33
CA GLN A 339 17.06 -31.27 -37.52
C GLN A 339 15.66 -31.66 -37.01
N PRO A 340 14.75 -32.17 -37.89
CA PRO A 340 13.48 -32.69 -37.41
C PRO A 340 13.70 -34.04 -36.71
N ASN A 341 13.39 -34.09 -35.41
CA ASN A 341 13.25 -35.27 -34.53
C ASN A 341 14.13 -36.48 -34.87
N GLN A 342 15.27 -36.60 -34.19
CA GLN A 342 15.85 -37.91 -33.86
C GLN A 342 15.42 -38.34 -32.47
#